data_AF-B6BRQ1-F1
#
_entry.id   AF-B6BRQ1-F1
#
_cell.length_a   1.000
_cell.length_b   1.000
_cell.length_c   1.000
_cell.angle_alpha   90.00
_cell.angle_beta   90.00
_cell.angle_gamma   90.00
#
_symmetry.space_group_name_H-M   'P 1'
#
loop_
_entity.id
_entity.type
_entity.pdbx_description
1 polymer ?
#
loop_
_entity_poly.entity_id
_entity_poly.type
_entity_poly.pdbx_seq_one_letter_code
_entity_poly.pdbx_strand_id
1 'polypeptide(L)'
;MWTLIGRVAMNIFQKEDSEFFFMKIFVRYTNPLIKLFNPITPSFIIRPLVPLYVAWFFYMIRFYFMPWVLGYSVMGMLSFPLESEISRQIYQLFNSIRF
;
A
#
# COMPACT_ATOMS: atom_id res chain seq x y z
N MET A 1 -6.11 5.33 -2.64
CA MET A 1 -4.99 4.40 -2.93
C MET A 1 -4.39 4.65 -4.30
N TRP A 2 -5.09 4.35 -5.40
CA TRP A 2 -4.56 4.49 -6.77
C TRP A 2 -4.13 5.91 -7.15
N THR A 3 -4.87 6.94 -6.72
CA THR A 3 -4.50 8.35 -6.95
C THR A 3 -3.20 8.76 -6.25
N LEU A 4 -2.94 8.19 -5.07
CA LEU A 4 -1.69 8.41 -4.33
C LEU A 4 -0.51 7.66 -4.95
N ILE A 5 -0.74 6.45 -5.46
CA ILE A 5 0.27 5.71 -6.23
C ILE A 5 0.59 6.47 -7.53
N GLY A 6 -0.44 6.98 -8.22
CA GLY A 6 -0.28 7.85 -9.38
C GLY A 6 0.51 9.12 -9.06
N ARG A 7 0.28 9.75 -7.90
CA ARG A 7 1.08 10.89 -7.44
C ARG A 7 2.57 10.56 -7.32
N VAL A 8 2.92 9.39 -6.80
CA VAL A 8 4.32 8.95 -6.68
C VAL A 8 4.91 8.68 -8.05
N ALA A 9 4.18 8.01 -8.94
CA ALA A 9 4.62 7.81 -10.32
C ALA A 9 4.88 9.15 -11.03
N MET A 10 4.00 10.14 -10.84
CA MET A 10 4.20 11.49 -11.38
C MET A 10 5.44 12.16 -10.78
N ASN A 11 5.70 12.00 -9.49
CA ASN A 11 6.89 12.52 -8.81
C ASN A 11 8.21 11.91 -9.34
N ILE A 12 8.18 10.72 -9.96
CA ILE A 12 9.36 10.10 -10.59
C ILE A 12 9.70 10.79 -11.91
N PHE A 13 8.68 11.16 -12.70
CA PHE A 13 8.87 11.75 -14.02
C PHE A 13 8.91 13.29 -13.99
N GLN A 14 8.33 13.93 -12.98
CA GLN A 14 8.20 15.38 -12.87
C GLN A 14 8.43 15.85 -11.43
N LYS A 15 8.94 17.08 -11.28
CA LYS A 15 9.10 17.71 -9.96
C LYS A 15 7.73 18.05 -9.33
N GLU A 16 7.71 18.10 -8.00
CA GLU A 16 6.47 18.32 -7.23
C GLU A 16 5.77 19.66 -7.49
N ASP A 17 6.55 20.65 -7.92
CA ASP A 17 6.19 22.03 -8.25
C ASP A 17 5.92 22.26 -9.75
N SER A 18 5.90 21.19 -10.56
CA SER A 18 5.64 21.29 -11.99
C SER A 18 4.29 21.97 -12.29
N GLU A 19 4.31 22.97 -13.18
CA GLU A 19 3.12 23.71 -13.64
C GLU A 19 2.18 22.87 -14.52
N PHE A 20 2.55 21.63 -14.82
CA PHE A 20 1.80 20.72 -15.67
C PHE A 20 0.41 20.40 -15.12
N PHE A 21 -0.59 20.40 -16.01
CA PHE A 21 -2.02 20.26 -15.66
C PHE A 21 -2.30 19.01 -14.81
N PHE A 22 -1.82 17.84 -15.23
CA PHE A 22 -2.02 16.60 -14.49
C PHE A 22 -1.37 16.67 -13.11
N MET A 23 -0.18 17.27 -13.02
CA MET A 23 0.53 17.39 -11.75
C MET A 23 -0.29 18.22 -10.75
N LYS A 24 -0.78 19.39 -11.15
CA LYS A 24 -1.64 20.24 -10.31
C LYS A 24 -2.89 19.52 -9.81
N ILE A 25 -3.51 18.70 -10.66
CA ILE A 25 -4.65 17.87 -10.29
C ILE A 25 -4.27 16.86 -9.21
N PHE A 26 -3.19 16.10 -9.42
CA PHE A 26 -2.71 15.14 -8.42
C PHE A 26 -2.36 15.86 -7.11
N VAL A 27 -1.59 16.96 -7.15
CA VAL A 27 -1.26 17.78 -5.96
C VAL A 27 -2.55 18.14 -5.21
N ARG A 28 -3.54 18.71 -5.91
CA ARG A 28 -4.78 19.23 -5.32
C ARG A 28 -5.57 18.15 -4.61
N TYR A 29 -5.68 16.96 -5.20
CA TYR A 29 -6.45 15.86 -4.62
C TYR A 29 -5.69 15.09 -3.55
N THR A 30 -4.37 14.94 -3.67
CA THR A 30 -3.60 14.16 -2.70
C THR A 30 -3.13 14.96 -1.49
N ASN A 31 -2.84 16.26 -1.62
CA ASN A 31 -2.31 17.06 -0.51
C ASN A 31 -3.22 17.16 0.72
N PRO A 32 -4.53 17.41 0.60
CA PRO A 32 -5.42 17.44 1.77
C PRO A 32 -5.41 16.09 2.51
N LEU A 33 -5.36 15.00 1.74
CA LEU A 33 -5.31 13.66 2.29
C LEU A 33 -3.97 13.37 2.97
N ILE A 34 -2.84 13.74 2.35
CA ILE A 34 -1.51 13.59 2.96
C ILE A 34 -1.41 14.40 4.27
N LYS A 35 -1.95 15.63 4.29
CA LYS A 35 -1.95 16.47 5.49
C LYS A 35 -2.66 15.83 6.68
N LEU A 36 -3.73 15.07 6.45
CA LEU A 36 -4.42 14.32 7.50
C LEU A 36 -3.53 13.25 8.13
N PHE A 37 -2.62 12.67 7.34
CA PHE A 37 -1.70 11.61 7.78
C PHE A 37 -0.35 12.15 8.28
N ASN A 38 -0.12 13.47 8.29
CA ASN A 38 1.12 14.08 8.80
C ASN A 38 1.49 13.64 10.23
N PRO A 39 0.55 13.51 11.19
CA PRO A 39 0.91 13.10 12.56
C PRO A 39 1.46 11.68 12.65
N ILE A 40 1.04 10.79 11.75
CA ILE A 40 1.48 9.39 11.73
C ILE A 40 2.62 9.15 10.74
N THR A 41 2.88 10.10 9.83
CA THR A 41 3.94 9.98 8.83
C THR A 41 5.30 10.20 9.51
N PRO A 42 6.20 9.21 9.50
CA PRO A 42 7.50 9.37 10.13
C PRO A 42 8.42 10.30 9.32
N SER A 43 9.26 11.05 10.02
CA SER A 43 10.11 12.10 9.44
C SER A 43 11.25 11.57 8.55
N PHE A 44 11.58 10.28 8.61
CA PHE A 44 12.64 9.68 7.79
C PHE A 44 12.24 9.44 6.33
N ILE A 45 10.93 9.47 6.01
CA ILE A 45 10.45 9.22 4.65
C ILE A 45 10.71 10.47 3.80
N ILE A 46 11.32 10.29 2.63
CA ILE A 46 11.51 11.39 1.67
C ILE A 46 10.15 11.92 1.21
N ARG A 47 10.00 13.24 1.13
CA ARG A 47 8.71 13.91 0.81
C ARG A 47 7.98 13.31 -0.41
N PRO A 48 8.65 12.98 -1.53
CA PRO A 48 7.98 12.41 -2.70
C PRO A 48 7.39 11.00 -2.50
N LEU A 49 7.84 10.26 -1.49
CA LEU A 49 7.35 8.92 -1.14
C LEU A 49 6.26 8.93 -0.06
N VAL A 50 6.01 10.06 0.59
CA VAL A 50 4.92 10.20 1.57
C VAL A 50 3.54 9.76 1.01
N PRO A 51 3.14 10.10 -0.23
CA PRO A 51 1.87 9.62 -0.77
C PRO A 51 1.82 8.10 -0.87
N LEU A 52 2.96 7.42 -1.10
CA LEU A 52 3.03 5.95 -1.14
C LEU A 52 2.73 5.36 0.25
N TYR A 53 3.32 5.94 1.29
CA TYR A 53 3.08 5.55 2.67
C TYR A 53 1.60 5.69 3.03
N VAL A 54 0.97 6.81 2.68
CA VAL A 54 -0.48 6.99 2.90
C VAL A 54 -1.29 5.98 2.08
N ALA A 55 -0.89 5.69 0.84
CA ALA A 55 -1.58 4.71 0.00
C ALA A 55 -1.59 3.31 0.63
N TRP A 56 -0.51 2.93 1.32
CA TRP A 56 -0.41 1.68 2.03
C TRP A 56 -1.45 1.54 3.15
N PHE A 57 -1.78 2.62 3.89
CA PHE A 57 -2.88 2.55 4.87
C PHE A 57 -4.23 2.28 4.22
N PHE A 58 -4.50 2.91 3.07
CA PHE A 58 -5.72 2.62 2.32
C PHE A 58 -5.77 1.17 1.83
N TYR A 59 -4.62 0.61 1.46
CA TYR A 59 -4.49 -0.80 1.14
C TYR A 59 -4.81 -1.68 2.36
N MET A 60 -4.18 -1.40 3.51
CA MET A 60 -4.43 -2.13 4.76
C MET A 60 -5.92 -2.07 5.15
N ILE A 61 -6.52 -0.89 5.11
CA ILE A 61 -7.94 -0.73 5.46
C ILE A 61 -8.83 -1.52 4.50
N ARG A 62 -8.57 -1.42 3.19
CA ARG A 62 -9.42 -2.04 2.17
C ARG A 62 -9.34 -3.56 2.17
N PHE A 63 -8.15 -4.13 2.31
CA PHE A 63 -7.93 -5.58 2.12
C PHE A 63 -7.84 -6.35 3.43
N TYR A 64 -7.53 -5.70 4.55
CA TYR A 64 -7.37 -6.36 5.84
C TYR A 64 -8.43 -5.92 6.84
N PHE A 65 -8.63 -4.61 7.03
CA PHE A 65 -9.57 -4.12 8.05
C PHE A 65 -11.03 -4.33 7.65
N MET A 66 -11.43 -3.93 6.44
CA MET A 66 -12.83 -4.01 6.00
C MET A 66 -13.33 -5.46 5.95
N PRO A 67 -12.63 -6.44 5.35
CA PRO A 67 -13.10 -7.83 5.35
C PRO A 67 -13.19 -8.42 6.76
N TRP A 68 -12.25 -8.06 7.63
CA TRP A 68 -12.25 -8.48 9.04
C TRP A 68 -13.47 -7.94 9.80
N VAL A 69 -13.78 -6.64 9.67
CA VAL A 69 -14.96 -6.03 10.30
C VAL A 69 -16.28 -6.61 9.77
N LEU A 70 -16.33 -6.95 8.48
CA LEU A 70 -17.50 -7.56 7.85
C LEU A 70 -17.67 -9.06 8.16
N GLY A 71 -16.77 -9.65 8.95
CA GLY A 71 -16.85 -11.06 9.34
C GLY A 71 -16.50 -12.04 8.21
N TYR A 72 -15.92 -11.56 7.11
CA TYR A 72 -15.37 -12.45 6.10
C TYR A 72 -14.09 -13.08 6.66
N SER A 73 -14.08 -14.40 6.83
CA SER A 73 -12.88 -15.13 7.19
C SER A 73 -11.87 -15.02 6.04
N VAL A 74 -10.92 -14.10 6.18
CA VAL A 74 -9.84 -13.84 5.22
C VAL A 74 -8.77 -14.95 5.30
N MET A 75 -9.20 -16.21 5.41
CA MET A 75 -8.33 -17.39 5.48
C MET A 75 -7.56 -17.62 4.16
N GLY A 76 -7.85 -16.82 3.12
CA GLY A 76 -7.19 -16.85 1.80
C GLY A 76 -6.70 -15.51 1.24
N MET A 77 -6.71 -14.40 2.00
CA MET A 77 -6.15 -13.10 1.53
C MET A 77 -5.11 -12.50 2.52
N LEU A 78 -4.98 -13.08 3.72
CA LEU A 78 -3.98 -12.73 4.72
C LEU A 78 -2.64 -13.43 4.48
N SER A 79 -2.63 -14.56 3.79
CA SER A 79 -1.43 -15.08 3.15
C SER A 79 -1.27 -14.33 1.83
N PHE A 80 -0.11 -13.72 1.59
CA PHE A 80 0.25 -13.44 0.20
C PHE A 80 0.05 -14.74 -0.58
N PRO A 81 -0.49 -14.73 -1.82
CA PRO A 81 -0.59 -15.95 -2.63
C PRO A 81 0.74 -16.72 -2.64
N LEU A 82 1.84 -15.97 -2.67
CA LEU A 82 3.21 -16.48 -2.50
C LEU A 82 3.47 -17.14 -1.14
N GLU A 83 3.02 -16.56 -0.03
CA GLU A 83 3.22 -17.15 1.31
C GLU A 83 2.34 -18.37 1.57
N SER A 84 1.13 -18.42 1.01
CA SER A 84 0.30 -19.63 1.00
C SER A 84 1.00 -20.76 0.23
N GLU A 85 1.55 -20.44 -0.95
CA GLU A 85 2.31 -21.40 -1.77
C GLU A 85 3.59 -21.86 -1.06
N ILE A 86 4.36 -20.93 -0.48
CA ILE A 86 5.57 -21.22 0.28
C ILE A 86 5.25 -22.05 1.53
N SER A 87 4.19 -21.71 2.28
CA SER A 87 3.78 -22.47 3.45
C SER A 87 3.37 -23.89 3.06
N ARG A 88 2.63 -24.06 1.95
CA ARG A 88 2.21 -25.36 1.45
C ARG A 88 3.40 -26.19 0.95
N GLN A 89 4.36 -25.56 0.27
CA GLN A 89 5.62 -26.19 -0.15
C GLN A 89 6.49 -26.60 1.04
N ILE A 90 6.64 -25.73 2.05
CA ILE A 90 7.35 -26.05 3.29
C ILE A 90 6.67 -27.20 4.03
N TYR A 91 5.34 -27.19 4.12
CA TYR A 91 4.58 -28.27 4.77
C TYR A 91 4.75 -29.61 4.03
N GLN A 92 4.75 -29.59 2.70
CA GLN A 92 5.03 -30.76 1.86
C GLN A 92 6.47 -31.26 2.04
N LEU A 93 7.44 -30.35 2.10
CA LEU A 93 8.85 -30.68 2.33
C LEU A 93 9.05 -31.31 3.71
N PHE A 94 8.46 -30.74 4.76
CA PHE A 94 8.54 -31.27 6.14
C PHE A 94 7.86 -32.64 6.28
N ASN A 95 6.74 -32.86 5.60
CA ASN A 95 6.09 -34.18 5.57
C ASN A 95 6.80 -35.19 4.69
N SER A 96 7.55 -34.75 3.67
CA SER A 96 8.40 -35.60 2.83
C SER A 96 9.68 -36.07 3.55
N ILE A 97 10.14 -35.35 4.57
CA ILE A 97 11.38 -35.65 5.31
C ILE A 97 11.10 -36.53 6.55
N ARG A 98 9.86 -36.56 7.05
CA ARG A 98 9.46 -37.59 8.02
C ARG A 98 9.19 -38.90 7.29
N PHE A 99 10.07 -39.88 7.53
CA PHE A 99 9.83 -41.30 7.27
C PHE A 99 8.52 -41.78 7.92
#